data_AF-A0A157RLP0-F1
#
_entry.id   AF-A0A157RLP0-F1
#
_cell.length_a   1.000
_cell.length_b   1.000
_cell.length_c   1.000
_cell.angle_alpha   90.00
_cell.angle_beta   90.00
_cell.angle_gamma   90.00
#
_symmetry.space_group_name_H-M   'P 1'
#
loop_
_entity.id
_entity.type
_entity.pdbx_description
1 polymer ?
#
loop_
_entity_poly.entity_id
_entity_poly.type
_entity_poly.pdbx_seq_one_letter_code
_entity_poly.pdbx_strand_id
1 'polypeptide(L)'
;MTPNNARPLRLLMLMPLLLLAAGCGSESTRWLPTQSPAIPPLPTEARQPEPPSICSPTCSARLSILLENWLNMPTGRATPD
;
A
#
# COMPACT_ATOMS: atom_id res chain seq x y z
N MET A 1 18.21 -57.73 42.21
CA MET A 1 18.59 -56.36 41.80
C MET A 1 18.54 -56.27 40.29
N THR A 2 17.59 -55.51 39.73
CA THR A 2 17.52 -55.22 38.30
C THR A 2 18.63 -54.23 37.92
N PRO A 3 19.33 -54.43 36.79
CA PRO A 3 20.49 -53.62 36.43
C PRO A 3 20.07 -52.18 36.10
N ASN A 4 20.92 -51.23 36.52
CA ASN A 4 20.75 -49.77 36.46
C ASN A 4 20.80 -49.18 35.03
N ASN A 5 20.41 -49.98 34.02
CA ASN A 5 20.49 -49.67 32.60
C ASN A 5 19.36 -48.73 32.15
N ALA A 6 18.41 -48.41 33.04
CA ALA A 6 17.28 -47.52 32.78
C ALA A 6 17.70 -46.04 32.66
N ARG A 7 18.86 -45.65 33.22
CA ARG A 7 19.38 -44.27 33.17
C ARG A 7 19.80 -43.82 31.76
N PRO A 8 20.67 -44.53 31.03
CA PRO A 8 21.06 -44.12 29.67
C PRO A 8 19.88 -44.19 28.69
N LEU A 9 18.97 -45.17 28.86
CA LEU A 9 17.77 -45.30 28.04
C LEU A 9 16.79 -44.13 28.24
N ARG A 10 16.61 -43.69 29.50
CA ARG A 10 15.84 -42.48 29.82
C ARG A 10 16.45 -41.22 29.22
N LEU A 11 17.78 -41.09 29.25
CA LEU A 11 18.47 -39.95 28.63
C LEU A 11 18.24 -39.90 27.12
N LEU A 12 18.30 -41.06 26.45
CA LEU A 12 18.07 -41.18 25.01
C LEU A 12 16.64 -40.78 24.62
N MET A 13 15.66 -41.15 25.46
CA MET A 13 14.24 -40.82 25.25
C MET A 13 13.93 -39.33 25.52
N LEU A 14 14.74 -38.64 26.32
CA LEU A 14 14.56 -37.22 26.65
C LEU A 14 15.18 -36.26 25.61
N MET A 15 16.12 -36.74 24.78
CA MET A 15 16.73 -35.95 23.71
C MET A 15 15.73 -35.36 22.69
N PRO A 16 14.79 -36.14 22.12
CA PRO A 16 13.81 -35.56 21.19
C PRO A 16 12.87 -34.56 21.88
N LEU A 17 12.58 -34.73 23.18
CA LEU A 17 11.74 -33.80 23.95
C LEU A 17 12.44 -32.45 24.18
N LEU A 18 13.74 -32.46 24.48
CA LEU A 18 14.56 -31.27 24.61
C LEU A 18 14.71 -30.53 23.26
N LEU A 19 14.83 -31.27 22.17
CA LEU A 19 14.93 -30.71 20.82
C LEU A 19 13.63 -30.02 20.38
N LEU A 20 12.48 -30.63 20.69
CA LEU A 20 11.16 -30.02 20.44
C LEU A 20 10.92 -28.77 21.30
N ALA A 21 11.37 -28.78 22.56
CA ALA A 21 11.21 -27.65 23.46
C ALA A 21 12.08 -26.44 23.06
N ALA A 22 13.27 -26.68 22.50
CA ALA A 22 14.18 -25.62 22.05
C ALA A 22 13.73 -24.93 20.74
N GLY A 23 12.85 -25.57 19.95
CA GLY A 23 12.33 -25.00 18.69
C GLY A 23 11.25 -23.93 18.87
N CYS A 24 10.64 -23.83 20.06
CA CYS A 24 9.64 -22.81 20.37
C CYS A 24 10.30 -21.57 21.00
N GLY A 25 11.31 -21.03 20.31
CA GLY A 25 11.82 -19.70 20.62
C GLY A 25 10.81 -18.68 20.09
N SER A 26 10.36 -17.76 20.93
CA SER A 26 9.61 -16.56 20.52
C SER A 26 10.47 -15.57 19.73
N GLU A 27 11.40 -16.08 18.93
CA GLU A 27 12.12 -15.31 17.93
C GLU A 27 11.08 -14.99 16.86
N SER A 28 10.34 -13.92 17.11
CA SER A 28 9.65 -13.20 16.05
C SER A 28 10.70 -13.00 14.99
N THR A 29 10.54 -13.68 13.84
CA THR A 29 11.31 -13.40 12.64
C THR A 29 11.19 -11.89 12.48
N ARG A 30 12.23 -11.16 12.89
CA ARG A 30 12.21 -9.70 12.92
C ARG A 30 12.26 -9.32 11.47
N TRP A 31 11.07 -9.21 10.87
CA TRP A 31 10.88 -8.69 9.53
C TRP A 31 11.67 -7.39 9.52
N LEU A 32 12.77 -7.39 8.76
CA LEU A 32 13.55 -6.18 8.55
C LEU A 32 12.56 -5.11 8.09
N PRO A 33 12.62 -3.89 8.63
CA PRO A 33 11.73 -2.83 8.20
C PRO A 33 11.77 -2.77 6.67
N THR A 34 10.63 -3.01 6.04
CA THR A 34 10.52 -3.00 4.58
C THR A 34 10.87 -1.60 4.13
N GLN A 35 12.04 -1.45 3.50
CA GLN A 35 12.41 -0.18 2.88
C GLN A 35 11.36 0.13 1.83
N SER A 36 10.67 1.26 1.96
CA SER A 36 9.74 1.71 0.94
C SER A 36 10.52 1.86 -0.37
N PRO A 37 10.10 1.23 -1.48
CA PRO A 37 10.74 1.44 -2.76
C PRO A 37 10.71 2.92 -3.09
N ALA A 38 11.88 3.52 -3.36
CA ALA A 38 11.94 4.88 -3.86
C ALA A 38 11.32 4.90 -5.26
N ILE A 39 10.11 5.45 -5.39
CA ILE A 39 9.48 5.66 -6.70
C ILE A 39 10.16 6.87 -7.33
N PRO A 40 10.86 6.71 -8.47
CA PRO A 40 11.48 7.85 -9.14
C PRO A 40 10.40 8.82 -9.65
N PRO A 41 10.69 10.12 -9.71
CA PRO A 41 9.78 11.08 -10.30
C PRO A 41 9.55 10.77 -11.79
N LEU A 42 8.37 11.14 -12.30
CA LEU A 42 8.07 11.01 -13.72
C LEU A 42 9.10 11.78 -14.57
N PRO A 43 9.59 11.19 -15.68
CA PRO A 43 10.42 11.92 -16.65
C PRO A 43 9.64 13.10 -17.22
N THR A 44 10.35 14.15 -17.65
CA THR A 44 9.75 15.40 -18.11
C THR A 44 8.73 15.18 -19.23
N GLU A 45 9.01 14.24 -20.13
CA GLU A 45 8.16 13.86 -21.26
C GLU A 45 6.84 13.19 -20.83
N ALA A 46 6.82 12.57 -19.64
CA ALA A 46 5.62 11.92 -19.10
C ALA A 46 4.82 12.82 -18.14
N ARG A 47 5.29 14.05 -17.89
CA ARG A 47 4.56 15.01 -17.08
C ARG A 47 3.49 15.68 -17.92
N GLN A 48 2.30 15.79 -17.37
CA GLN A 48 1.28 16.66 -17.93
C GLN A 48 1.68 18.13 -17.69
N PRO A 49 1.35 19.04 -18.62
CA PRO A 49 1.57 20.47 -18.40
C PRO A 49 0.76 20.96 -17.20
N GLU A 50 1.18 22.09 -16.64
CA GLU A 50 0.45 22.74 -15.56
C GLU A 50 -1.00 22.99 -15.99
N PRO A 51 -2.00 22.63 -15.16
CA PRO A 51 -3.39 22.87 -15.48
C PRO A 51 -3.63 24.37 -15.74
N PRO A 52 -4.47 24.73 -16.72
CA PRO A 52 -4.80 26.14 -16.95
C PRO A 52 -5.50 26.73 -15.72
N SER A 53 -5.33 28.03 -15.50
CA SER A 53 -5.87 28.74 -14.31
C SER A 53 -7.39 28.62 -14.16
N ILE A 54 -8.11 28.42 -15.27
CA ILE A 54 -9.55 28.16 -15.26
C ILE A 54 -9.90 26.90 -14.46
N CYS A 55 -8.99 25.93 -14.33
CA CYS A 55 -9.23 24.67 -13.64
C CYS A 55 -8.99 24.73 -12.12
N SER A 56 -8.80 25.91 -11.50
CA SER A 56 -8.63 26.05 -10.05
C SER A 56 -9.95 26.37 -9.34
N PRO A 57 -10.31 25.68 -8.24
CA PRO A 57 -9.55 24.62 -7.54
C PRO A 57 -9.67 23.23 -8.19
N THR A 58 -10.75 22.97 -8.95
CA THR A 58 -10.88 21.79 -9.80
C THR A 58 -11.51 22.17 -11.14
N CYS A 59 -11.10 21.47 -12.21
CA CYS A 59 -11.59 21.81 -13.54
C CYS A 59 -13.09 21.52 -13.71
N SER A 60 -13.59 20.45 -13.08
CA SER A 60 -15.00 20.11 -13.10
C SER A 60 -15.86 21.20 -12.47
N ALA A 61 -15.48 21.73 -11.31
CA ALA A 61 -16.26 22.78 -10.63
C ALA A 61 -16.37 24.05 -11.49
N ARG A 62 -15.27 24.47 -12.12
CA ARG A 62 -15.24 25.68 -12.94
C ARG A 62 -15.95 25.48 -14.28
N LEU A 63 -15.85 24.28 -14.85
CA LEU A 63 -16.63 23.91 -16.03
C LEU A 63 -18.13 23.91 -15.75
N SER A 64 -18.57 23.40 -14.60
CA SER A 64 -19.99 23.43 -14.21
C SER A 64 -20.52 24.86 -14.12
N ILE A 65 -19.77 25.78 -13.49
CA ILE A 65 -20.13 27.20 -13.42
C ILE A 65 -20.21 27.82 -14.81
N LEU A 66 -19.24 27.53 -15.68
CA LEU A 66 -19.25 28.03 -17.04
C LEU A 66 -20.50 27.55 -17.79
N LEU A 67 -20.81 26.26 -17.72
CA LEU A 67 -21.99 25.69 -18.36
C LEU A 67 -23.28 26.33 -17.86
N GLU A 68 -23.42 26.51 -16.55
CA GLU A 68 -24.59 27.19 -15.96
C GLU A 68 -24.73 28.63 -16.48
N ASN A 69 -23.64 29.39 -16.55
CA ASN A 69 -23.65 30.75 -17.09
C ASN A 69 -24.08 30.78 -18.57
N TRP A 70 -23.62 29.81 -19.36
CA TRP A 70 -24.00 29.70 -20.77
C TRP A 70 -25.47 29.35 -20.95
N LEU A 71 -25.99 28.43 -20.13
CA LEU A 71 -27.41 28.07 -20.15
C LEU A 71 -28.31 29.24 -19.72
N ASN A 72 -27.84 30.05 -18.78
CA ASN A 72 -28.55 31.24 -18.30
C ASN A 72 -28.38 32.46 -19.20
N MET A 73 -27.43 32.42 -20.15
CA MET A 73 -27.28 33.46 -21.16
C MET A 73 -28.49 33.37 -22.10
N PRO A 74 -29.31 34.43 -22.22
CA PRO A 74 -30.34 34.45 -23.24
C PRO A 74 -29.60 34.36 -24.57
N THR A 75 -29.75 33.22 -25.24
CA THR A 75 -29.37 33.08 -26.65
C THR A 75 -30.19 34.14 -27.35
N GLY A 76 -29.56 35.27 -27.69
CA GLY A 76 -30.15 36.21 -28.62
C GLY A 76 -30.52 35.38 -29.83
N ARG A 77 -31.84 35.26 -30.10
CA ARG A 77 -32.33 34.54 -31.26
C ARG A 77 -31.51 35.03 -32.44
N ALA A 78 -30.76 34.13 -33.08
CA ALA A 78 -30.25 34.40 -34.41
C ALA A 78 -31.50 34.73 -35.23
N THR A 79 -31.64 36.01 -35.56
CA THR A 79 -32.74 36.48 -36.39
C THR A 79 -32.39 35.97 -37.79
N PRO A 80 -33.23 35.14 -38.43
CA PRO A 80 -32.94 34.69 -39.78
C PRO A 80 -33.08 35.89 -40.72
N ASP A 81 -32.03 36.16 -41.51
CA ASP A 81 -32.06 37.08 -42.65
C ASP A 81 -33.02 36.60 -43.75
#